data_AF-G4Z546-F1
#
_entry.id   AF-G4Z546-F1
#
_cell.length_a   1.000
_cell.length_b   1.000
_cell.length_c   1.000
_cell.angle_alpha   90.00
_cell.angle_beta   90.00
_cell.angle_gamma   90.00
#
_symmetry.space_group_name_H-M   'P 1'
#
loop_
_entity.id
_entity.type
_entity.pdbx_description
1 polymer ?
#
loop_
_entity_poly.entity_id
_entity_poly.type
_entity_poly.pdbx_seq_one_letter_code
_entity_poly.pdbx_strand_id
1 'polypeptide(L)'
;MAREQWTRVPRLVVFDLDYTLWGPYIDVLNGGPFTTTDSPGTVLDRYGEELKLLPDVEKVLNVIETDPQFSGTNVAIASRTGEIDAAKECMGLLKVSIGGEIKTLESIASFVEIYPTCKVAHFKEFEQQSGLAYEDMLFFDDEYRNIQDIKKLGVTCQYCEDGLTWSSWLHGMEAYQKSKKK
;
A
#
# COMPACT_ATOMS: atom_id res chain seq x y z
N MET A 1 -25.15 0.67 5.92
CA MET A 1 -24.18 0.37 6.99
C MET A 1 -23.67 1.71 7.52
N ALA A 2 -23.57 1.87 8.84
CA ALA A 2 -23.03 3.10 9.41
C ALA A 2 -21.55 3.21 9.03
N ARG A 3 -21.10 4.38 8.56
CA ARG A 3 -19.69 4.63 8.25
C ARG A 3 -18.87 4.62 9.55
N GLU A 4 -17.73 3.94 9.55
CA GLU A 4 -16.77 4.02 10.65
C GLU A 4 -16.29 5.46 10.79
N GLN A 5 -16.38 6.01 12.01
CA GLN A 5 -15.87 7.36 12.30
C GLN A 5 -14.56 7.28 13.07
N TRP A 6 -13.52 7.89 12.51
CA TRP A 6 -12.18 7.93 13.06
C TRP A 6 -11.88 9.32 13.63
N THR A 7 -11.54 9.40 14.92
CA THR A 7 -11.23 10.69 15.56
C THR A 7 -9.89 11.29 15.12
N ARG A 8 -8.98 10.43 14.67
CA ARG A 8 -7.66 10.78 14.13
C ARG A 8 -7.47 10.02 12.83
N VAL A 9 -6.95 10.69 11.80
CA VAL A 9 -6.73 10.09 10.49
C VAL A 9 -5.24 10.23 10.14
N PRO A 10 -4.55 9.18 9.65
CA PRO A 10 -3.17 9.30 9.20
C PRO A 10 -3.09 10.26 8.02
N ARG A 11 -2.02 11.05 7.93
CA ARG A 11 -1.79 11.95 6.79
C ARG A 11 -1.10 11.24 5.64
N LEU A 12 -0.47 10.10 5.92
CA LEU A 12 0.14 9.21 4.94
C LEU A 12 -0.17 7.76 5.31
N VAL A 13 -0.77 7.03 4.37
CA VAL A 13 -0.90 5.58 4.46
C VAL A 13 0.11 4.94 3.53
N VAL A 14 0.98 4.13 4.09
CA VAL A 14 2.08 3.46 3.37
C VAL A 14 1.76 1.98 3.26
N PHE A 15 1.93 1.41 2.07
CA PHE A 15 1.77 -0.02 1.82
C PHE A 15 3.07 -0.62 1.27
N ASP A 16 3.40 -1.84 1.68
CA ASP A 16 4.26 -2.71 0.88
C ASP A 16 3.56 -3.16 -0.42
N LEU A 17 4.29 -3.81 -1.32
CA LEU A 17 3.76 -4.38 -2.56
C LEU A 17 3.48 -5.88 -2.45
N ASP A 18 4.52 -6.70 -2.56
CA ASP A 18 4.39 -8.15 -2.64
C ASP A 18 3.77 -8.70 -1.36
N TYR A 19 2.79 -9.59 -1.48
CA TYR A 19 1.98 -10.16 -0.39
C TYR A 19 1.23 -9.18 0.51
N THR A 20 1.35 -7.87 0.27
CA THR A 20 0.53 -6.85 0.93
C THR A 20 -0.56 -6.31 0.01
N LEU A 21 -0.24 -5.87 -1.21
CA LEU A 21 -1.21 -5.40 -2.19
C LEU A 21 -1.50 -6.42 -3.28
N TRP A 22 -0.55 -7.28 -3.64
CA TRP A 22 -0.74 -8.30 -4.66
C TRP A 22 -0.04 -9.60 -4.31
N GLY A 23 -0.32 -10.64 -5.08
CA GLY A 23 0.48 -11.86 -5.12
C GLY A 23 0.62 -12.39 -6.55
N PRO A 24 1.65 -13.20 -6.84
CA PRO A 24 2.75 -13.61 -5.94
C PRO A 24 3.80 -12.49 -5.75
N TYR A 25 4.99 -12.83 -5.20
CA TYR A 25 6.16 -11.95 -5.30
C TYR A 25 6.46 -11.66 -6.77
N ILE A 26 6.79 -10.41 -7.09
CA ILE A 26 7.07 -10.03 -8.48
C ILE A 26 8.31 -10.72 -9.06
N ASP A 27 9.27 -11.11 -8.23
CA ASP A 27 10.50 -11.82 -8.63
C ASP A 27 10.28 -13.30 -8.98
N VAL A 28 9.07 -13.83 -8.73
CA VAL A 28 8.63 -15.16 -9.19
C VAL A 28 8.15 -15.12 -10.65
N LEU A 29 7.78 -13.94 -11.17
CA LEU A 29 7.32 -13.78 -12.54
C LEU A 29 8.50 -13.78 -13.53
N ASN A 30 8.19 -13.99 -14.81
CA ASN A 30 9.18 -14.07 -15.88
C ASN A 30 9.50 -12.71 -16.53
N GLY A 31 9.08 -11.62 -15.87
CA GLY A 31 9.24 -10.24 -16.34
C GLY A 31 8.32 -9.87 -17.52
N GLY A 32 8.43 -8.60 -17.93
CA GLY A 32 7.58 -8.01 -18.95
C GLY A 32 7.85 -8.50 -20.39
N PRO A 33 7.09 -8.04 -21.39
CA PRO A 33 6.05 -7.03 -21.24
C PRO A 33 4.87 -7.54 -20.40
N PHE A 34 4.39 -6.71 -19.50
CA PHE A 34 3.18 -7.02 -18.73
C PHE A 34 1.94 -6.57 -19.52
N THR A 35 0.85 -7.32 -19.39
CA THR A 35 -0.39 -7.03 -20.11
C THR A 35 -1.60 -7.05 -19.19
N THR A 36 -2.58 -6.19 -19.45
CA THR A 36 -3.86 -6.16 -18.70
C THR A 36 -4.76 -7.31 -19.10
N THR A 37 -5.61 -7.74 -18.18
CA THR A 37 -6.70 -8.70 -18.44
C THR A 37 -8.07 -8.01 -18.41
N ASP A 38 -9.14 -8.76 -18.67
CA ASP A 38 -10.52 -8.31 -18.43
C ASP A 38 -10.84 -8.11 -16.93
N SER A 39 -9.99 -8.67 -16.04
CA SER A 39 -10.02 -8.43 -14.60
C SER A 39 -9.12 -7.24 -14.26
N PRO A 40 -9.67 -6.06 -13.87
CA PRO A 40 -8.89 -4.83 -13.70
C PRO A 40 -7.70 -4.95 -12.73
N GLY A 41 -7.85 -5.75 -11.67
CA GLY A 41 -6.81 -6.00 -10.68
C GLY A 41 -5.88 -7.17 -11.03
N THR A 42 -5.77 -7.55 -12.31
CA THR A 42 -4.93 -8.69 -12.74
C THR A 42 -4.16 -8.34 -14.01
N VAL A 43 -2.85 -8.59 -13.97
CA VAL A 43 -1.93 -8.45 -15.11
C VAL A 43 -1.21 -9.76 -15.36
N LEU A 44 -0.77 -9.96 -16.59
CA LEU A 44 -0.03 -11.15 -17.03
C LEU A 44 1.41 -10.78 -17.37
N ASP A 45 2.35 -11.64 -16.99
CA ASP A 45 3.72 -11.57 -17.48
C ASP A 45 3.84 -12.04 -18.95
N ARG A 46 5.07 -12.09 -19.49
CA ARG A 46 5.34 -12.52 -20.88
C ARG A 46 4.91 -13.95 -21.23
N TYR A 47 4.70 -14.82 -20.25
CA TYR A 47 4.29 -16.21 -20.45
C TYR A 47 2.85 -16.48 -20.00
N GLY A 48 2.15 -15.45 -19.53
CA GLY A 48 0.76 -15.55 -19.11
C GLY A 48 0.58 -15.89 -17.64
N GLU A 49 1.62 -15.78 -16.80
CA GLU A 49 1.48 -15.95 -15.35
C GLU A 49 0.84 -14.71 -14.73
N GLU A 50 -0.09 -14.92 -13.80
CA GLU A 50 -0.89 -13.85 -13.20
C GLU A 50 -0.17 -13.17 -12.02
N LEU A 51 -0.18 -11.84 -12.01
CA LEU A 51 -0.04 -11.01 -10.82
C LEU A 51 -1.39 -10.37 -10.52
N LYS A 52 -1.87 -10.53 -9.28
CA LYS A 52 -3.23 -10.14 -8.92
C LYS A 52 -3.29 -9.37 -7.60
N LEU A 53 -4.07 -8.28 -7.60
CA LEU A 53 -4.40 -7.55 -6.38
C LEU A 53 -5.14 -8.43 -5.38
N LEU A 54 -4.84 -8.26 -4.10
CA LEU A 54 -5.56 -8.93 -3.04
C LEU A 54 -7.02 -8.41 -2.94
N PRO A 55 -7.98 -9.25 -2.51
CA PRO A 55 -9.41 -8.96 -2.67
C PRO A 55 -9.92 -7.65 -2.05
N ASP A 56 -9.35 -7.24 -0.91
CA ASP A 56 -9.81 -6.05 -0.18
C ASP A 56 -9.02 -4.77 -0.54
N VAL A 57 -8.02 -4.83 -1.42
CA VAL A 57 -7.18 -3.68 -1.77
C VAL A 57 -8.02 -2.55 -2.39
N GLU A 58 -8.85 -2.87 -3.39
CA GLU A 58 -9.75 -1.89 -4.00
C GLU A 58 -10.66 -1.25 -2.95
N LYS A 59 -11.21 -2.04 -2.03
CA LYS A 59 -12.10 -1.56 -0.98
C LYS A 59 -11.38 -0.57 -0.05
N VAL A 60 -10.16 -0.88 0.37
CA VAL A 60 -9.36 -0.01 1.25
C VAL A 60 -8.97 1.28 0.53
N LEU A 61 -8.44 1.19 -0.69
CA LEU A 61 -8.07 2.36 -1.49
C LEU A 61 -9.28 3.25 -1.76
N ASN A 62 -10.44 2.66 -2.07
CA ASN A 62 -11.67 3.41 -2.28
C ASN A 62 -12.09 4.19 -1.03
N VAL A 63 -11.88 3.65 0.17
CA VAL A 63 -12.15 4.38 1.42
C VAL A 63 -11.19 5.56 1.59
N ILE A 64 -9.89 5.37 1.37
CA ILE A 64 -8.89 6.43 1.49
C ILE A 64 -9.16 7.57 0.50
N GLU A 65 -9.52 7.23 -0.73
CA GLU A 65 -9.72 8.20 -1.81
C GLU A 65 -11.08 8.92 -1.77
N THR A 66 -12.12 8.31 -1.19
CA THR A 66 -13.50 8.83 -1.32
C THR A 66 -14.17 9.22 -0.01
N ASP A 67 -13.72 8.71 1.14
CA ASP A 67 -14.29 9.12 2.42
C ASP A 67 -13.74 10.51 2.81
N PRO A 68 -14.61 11.51 3.07
CA PRO A 68 -14.19 12.86 3.44
C PRO A 68 -13.23 12.94 4.63
N GLN A 69 -13.26 11.95 5.54
CA GLN A 69 -12.33 11.86 6.68
C GLN A 69 -10.87 11.78 6.21
N PHE A 70 -10.62 11.20 5.04
CA PHE A 70 -9.29 10.98 4.48
C PHE A 70 -8.86 12.04 3.46
N SER A 71 -9.61 13.14 3.31
CA SER A 71 -9.30 14.22 2.34
C SER A 71 -7.91 14.85 2.46
N GLY A 72 -7.21 14.68 3.59
CA GLY A 72 -5.82 15.09 3.80
C GLY A 72 -4.81 13.94 3.87
N THR A 73 -5.20 12.75 3.38
CA THR A 73 -4.40 11.52 3.42
C THR A 73 -3.85 11.22 2.04
N ASN A 74 -2.54 11.05 1.95
CA ASN A 74 -1.90 10.53 0.74
C ASN A 74 -1.62 9.02 0.88
N VAL A 75 -1.50 8.33 -0.26
CA VAL A 75 -1.04 6.95 -0.33
C VAL A 75 0.42 6.91 -0.76
N ALA A 76 1.21 6.03 -0.15
CA ALA A 76 2.59 5.77 -0.55
C ALA A 76 2.88 4.27 -0.66
N ILE A 77 3.86 3.93 -1.49
CA ILE A 77 4.35 2.57 -1.72
C ILE A 77 5.80 2.46 -1.26
N ALA A 78 6.08 1.46 -0.42
CA ALA A 78 7.42 1.16 0.08
C ALA A 78 7.76 -0.32 -0.17
N SER A 79 8.51 -0.65 -1.22
CA SER A 79 8.85 -2.04 -1.55
C SER A 79 10.35 -2.26 -1.63
N ARG A 80 10.77 -3.44 -1.14
CA ARG A 80 12.18 -3.86 -1.13
C ARG A 80 12.57 -4.70 -2.34
N THR A 81 11.70 -4.83 -3.34
CA THR A 81 12.01 -5.66 -4.52
C THR A 81 13.20 -5.10 -5.31
N GLY A 82 13.98 -6.00 -5.89
CA GLY A 82 15.00 -5.68 -6.89
C GLY A 82 14.42 -5.47 -8.29
N GLU A 83 13.20 -5.96 -8.53
CA GLU A 83 12.47 -5.88 -9.80
C GLU A 83 11.76 -4.52 -9.95
N ILE A 84 12.54 -3.44 -9.85
CA ILE A 84 12.04 -2.06 -9.73
C ILE A 84 11.17 -1.66 -10.93
N ASP A 85 11.67 -1.90 -12.14
CA ASP A 85 10.97 -1.49 -13.37
C ASP A 85 9.70 -2.32 -13.59
N ALA A 86 9.76 -3.63 -13.30
CA ALA A 86 8.60 -4.51 -13.38
C ALA A 86 7.52 -4.09 -12.37
N ALA A 87 7.89 -3.75 -11.13
CA ALA A 87 6.94 -3.32 -10.11
C ALA A 87 6.20 -2.05 -10.52
N LYS A 88 6.93 -1.08 -11.07
CA LYS A 88 6.34 0.16 -11.59
C LYS A 88 5.45 -0.09 -12.81
N GLU A 89 5.87 -0.93 -13.75
CA GLU A 89 5.04 -1.32 -14.89
C GLU A 89 3.72 -1.96 -14.44
N CYS A 90 3.78 -2.92 -13.51
CA CYS A 90 2.59 -3.54 -12.91
C CYS A 90 1.69 -2.52 -12.20
N MET A 91 2.24 -1.58 -11.43
CA MET A 91 1.45 -0.52 -10.79
C MET A 91 0.72 0.38 -11.81
N GLY A 92 1.33 0.64 -12.97
CA GLY A 92 0.73 1.40 -14.06
C GLY A 92 -0.37 0.64 -14.81
N LEU A 93 -0.42 -0.68 -14.69
CA LEU A 93 -1.39 -1.54 -15.38
C LEU A 93 -2.52 -2.04 -14.48
N LEU A 94 -2.24 -2.28 -13.18
CA LEU A 94 -3.22 -2.73 -12.20
C LEU A 94 -4.22 -1.63 -11.89
N LYS A 95 -5.49 -1.92 -12.12
CA LYS A 95 -6.60 -0.98 -12.02
C LYS A 95 -7.54 -1.33 -10.87
N VAL A 96 -8.09 -0.28 -10.27
CA VAL A 96 -9.10 -0.33 -9.20
C VAL A 96 -10.23 0.65 -9.50
N SER A 97 -11.44 0.32 -9.06
CA SER A 97 -12.61 1.20 -9.12
C SER A 97 -12.71 2.08 -7.87
N ILE A 98 -12.50 3.39 -8.05
CA ILE A 98 -12.50 4.39 -6.99
C ILE A 98 -13.63 5.38 -7.25
N GLY A 99 -14.64 5.42 -6.39
CA GLY A 99 -15.77 6.33 -6.54
C GLY A 99 -16.56 6.19 -7.85
N GLY A 100 -16.41 5.07 -8.57
CA GLY A 100 -16.99 4.84 -9.90
C GLY A 100 -16.06 5.20 -11.07
N GLU A 101 -14.85 5.69 -10.80
CA GLU A 101 -13.81 5.93 -11.81
C GLU A 101 -12.73 4.85 -11.75
N ILE A 102 -12.19 4.47 -12.91
CA ILE A 102 -11.07 3.53 -12.97
C ILE A 102 -9.75 4.28 -12.81
N LYS A 103 -8.98 3.93 -11.79
CA LYS A 103 -7.63 4.44 -11.52
C LYS A 103 -6.62 3.31 -11.53
N THR A 104 -5.36 3.62 -11.79
CA THR A 104 -4.24 2.67 -11.62
C THR A 104 -3.63 2.82 -10.22
N LEU A 105 -2.95 1.79 -9.71
CA LEU A 105 -2.21 1.93 -8.44
C LEU A 105 -1.18 3.06 -8.51
N GLU A 106 -0.48 3.19 -9.65
CA GLU A 106 0.47 4.28 -9.90
C GLU A 106 -0.19 5.65 -9.76
N SER A 107 -1.40 5.85 -10.29
CA SER A 107 -2.10 7.13 -10.23
C SER A 107 -2.62 7.50 -8.83
N ILE A 108 -2.77 6.52 -7.94
CA ILE A 108 -3.22 6.71 -6.55
C ILE A 108 -2.03 7.00 -5.63
N ALA A 109 -0.88 6.37 -5.88
CA ALA A 109 0.31 6.54 -5.05
C ALA A 109 0.94 7.92 -5.26
N SER A 110 0.92 8.75 -4.22
CA SER A 110 1.56 10.06 -4.21
C SER A 110 3.08 9.98 -4.08
N PHE A 111 3.59 8.93 -3.43
CA PHE A 111 5.02 8.68 -3.22
C PHE A 111 5.32 7.20 -3.46
N VAL A 112 6.42 6.90 -4.16
CA VAL A 112 6.77 5.53 -4.56
C VAL A 112 8.26 5.31 -4.35
N GLU A 113 8.60 4.52 -3.33
CA GLU A 113 9.97 4.12 -2.99
C GLU A 113 10.10 2.61 -3.20
N ILE A 114 10.86 2.20 -4.22
CA ILE A 114 11.03 0.79 -4.60
C ILE A 114 12.52 0.52 -4.85
N TYR A 115 13.20 -0.13 -3.90
CA TYR A 115 14.60 -0.56 -4.03
C TYR A 115 15.03 -1.52 -2.89
N PRO A 116 16.02 -2.39 -3.12
CA PRO A 116 16.38 -3.47 -2.19
C PRO A 116 17.25 -3.01 -1.01
N THR A 117 16.69 -2.16 -0.14
CA THR A 117 17.33 -1.72 1.10
C THR A 117 16.41 -1.94 2.31
N CYS A 118 16.87 -1.57 3.52
CA CYS A 118 15.97 -1.51 4.67
C CYS A 118 14.87 -0.44 4.46
N LYS A 119 13.64 -0.70 4.92
CA LYS A 119 12.51 0.25 4.80
C LYS A 119 12.74 1.57 5.56
N VAL A 120 13.68 1.61 6.50
CA VAL A 120 14.08 2.87 7.15
C VAL A 120 14.53 3.91 6.11
N ALA A 121 15.23 3.51 5.04
CA ALA A 121 15.61 4.42 3.96
C ALA A 121 14.39 4.98 3.20
N HIS A 122 13.39 4.13 2.95
CA HIS A 122 12.16 4.49 2.25
C HIS A 122 11.35 5.50 3.08
N PHE A 123 11.20 5.22 4.38
CA PHE A 123 10.48 6.10 5.30
C PHE A 123 11.18 7.46 5.49
N LYS A 124 12.51 7.48 5.48
CA LYS A 124 13.27 8.74 5.48
C LYS A 124 12.96 9.57 4.23
N GLU A 125 12.85 8.93 3.08
CA GLU A 125 12.51 9.62 1.84
C GLU A 125 11.06 10.13 1.86
N PHE A 126 10.10 9.37 2.41
CA PHE A 126 8.73 9.88 2.62
C PHE A 126 8.69 11.08 3.55
N GLU A 127 9.41 11.07 4.68
CA GLU A 127 9.51 12.21 5.58
C GLU A 127 10.06 13.44 4.84
N GLN A 128 11.10 13.26 4.01
CA GLN A 128 11.71 14.32 3.23
C GLN A 128 10.77 14.88 2.14
N GLN A 129 10.09 14.02 1.37
CA GLN A 129 9.21 14.44 0.28
C GLN A 129 7.88 15.03 0.78
N SER A 130 7.29 14.42 1.82
CA SER A 130 5.97 14.82 2.33
C SER A 130 6.04 15.90 3.42
N GLY A 131 7.17 16.03 4.12
CA GLY A 131 7.31 16.88 5.30
C GLY A 131 6.49 16.41 6.51
N LEU A 132 5.96 15.17 6.49
CA LEU A 132 5.16 14.60 7.56
C LEU A 132 6.05 13.92 8.60
N ALA A 133 5.70 14.10 9.87
CA ALA A 133 6.33 13.35 10.95
C ALA A 133 5.92 11.87 10.90
N TYR A 134 6.81 10.97 11.32
CA TYR A 134 6.54 9.52 11.36
C TYR A 134 5.27 9.15 12.13
N GLU A 135 4.96 9.89 13.21
CA GLU A 135 3.76 9.63 14.00
C GLU A 135 2.45 9.86 13.23
N ASP A 136 2.48 10.62 12.13
CA ASP A 136 1.32 10.88 11.27
C ASP A 136 1.17 9.86 10.13
N MET A 137 2.01 8.83 10.13
CA MET A 137 2.01 7.75 9.13
C MET A 137 1.40 6.45 9.69
N LEU A 138 0.71 5.72 8.82
CA LEU A 138 0.21 4.36 9.08
C LEU A 138 0.75 3.41 8.02
N PHE A 139 1.39 2.33 8.45
CA PHE A 139 2.12 1.40 7.57
C PHE A 139 1.56 -0.03 7.62
N PHE A 140 1.39 -0.66 6.45
CA PHE A 140 0.94 -2.04 6.28
C PHE A 140 1.99 -2.86 5.53
N ASP A 141 2.36 -4.02 6.08
CA ASP A 141 3.42 -4.90 5.56
C ASP A 141 3.25 -6.33 6.11
N ASP A 142 3.48 -7.34 5.27
CA ASP A 142 3.41 -8.77 5.61
C ASP A 142 4.72 -9.33 6.18
N GLU A 143 5.83 -8.61 6.10
CA GLU A 143 7.12 -9.00 6.67
C GLU A 143 7.30 -8.37 8.07
N TYR A 144 7.21 -9.21 9.10
CA TYR A 144 7.29 -8.78 10.50
C TYR A 144 8.56 -7.99 10.83
N ARG A 145 9.68 -8.26 10.14
CA ARG A 145 10.93 -7.52 10.29
C ARG A 145 10.78 -6.04 9.90
N ASN A 146 10.12 -5.76 8.77
CA ASN A 146 9.86 -4.40 8.32
C ASN A 146 9.01 -3.66 9.36
N ILE A 147 7.97 -4.31 9.88
CA ILE A 147 7.12 -3.78 10.96
C ILE A 147 7.97 -3.41 12.19
N GLN A 148 8.87 -4.28 12.64
CA GLN A 148 9.72 -3.99 13.81
C GLN A 148 10.68 -2.83 13.57
N ASP A 149 11.25 -2.72 12.38
CA ASP A 149 12.21 -1.66 12.07
C ASP A 149 11.52 -0.30 11.94
N ILE A 150 10.37 -0.23 11.28
CA ILE A 150 9.63 1.02 11.07
C ILE A 150 8.93 1.51 12.33
N LYS A 151 8.42 0.60 13.18
CA LYS A 151 7.80 0.97 14.45
C LYS A 151 8.75 1.74 15.39
N LYS A 152 10.07 1.50 15.30
CA LYS A 152 11.08 2.23 16.09
C LYS A 152 11.18 3.71 15.72
N LEU A 153 10.73 4.10 14.53
CA LEU A 153 10.70 5.50 14.07
C LEU A 153 9.50 6.29 14.60
N GLY A 154 8.52 5.62 15.24
CA GLY A 154 7.29 6.24 15.73
C GLY A 154 6.09 6.09 14.78
N VAL A 155 6.26 5.41 13.66
CA VAL A 155 5.17 5.07 12.72
C VAL A 155 4.22 4.04 13.34
N THR A 156 2.92 4.24 13.18
CA THR A 156 1.96 3.17 13.52
C THR A 156 2.02 2.10 12.44
N CYS A 157 2.25 0.86 12.83
CA CYS A 157 2.42 -0.25 11.89
C CYS A 157 1.37 -1.35 12.15
N GLN A 158 0.84 -1.92 11.08
CA GLN A 158 -0.05 -3.06 11.07
C GLN A 158 0.62 -4.21 10.30
N TYR A 159 0.84 -5.32 10.99
CA TYR A 159 1.34 -6.55 10.38
C TYR A 159 0.20 -7.25 9.61
N CYS A 160 0.47 -7.63 8.37
CA CYS A 160 -0.50 -8.17 7.42
C CYS A 160 -0.15 -9.60 7.01
N GLU A 161 -0.30 -10.58 7.91
CA GLU A 161 0.06 -11.99 7.64
C GLU A 161 -0.61 -12.58 6.38
N ASP A 162 -1.89 -12.24 6.17
CA ASP A 162 -2.68 -12.66 5.00
C ASP A 162 -2.77 -11.55 3.94
N GLY A 163 -1.84 -10.60 3.96
CA GLY A 163 -1.85 -9.37 3.18
C GLY A 163 -2.92 -8.37 3.61
N LEU A 164 -3.15 -7.35 2.77
CA LEU A 164 -4.12 -6.29 3.06
C LEU A 164 -5.55 -6.83 2.96
N THR A 165 -6.12 -7.14 4.12
CA THR A 165 -7.53 -7.46 4.31
C THR A 165 -8.28 -6.28 4.93
N TRP A 166 -9.60 -6.25 4.81
CA TRP A 166 -10.44 -5.27 5.49
C TRP A 166 -10.26 -5.31 7.01
N SER A 167 -10.05 -6.51 7.57
CA SER A 167 -9.77 -6.66 9.01
C SER A 167 -8.43 -6.03 9.39
N SER A 168 -7.37 -6.26 8.60
CA SER A 168 -6.07 -5.64 8.86
C SER A 168 -6.15 -4.11 8.76
N TRP A 169 -6.88 -3.57 7.78
CA TRP A 169 -7.16 -2.14 7.66
C TRP A 169 -7.80 -1.56 8.92
N LEU A 170 -8.87 -2.18 9.41
CA LEU A 170 -9.55 -1.75 10.65
C LEU A 170 -8.61 -1.83 11.85
N HIS A 171 -7.83 -2.91 12.00
CA HIS A 171 -6.86 -3.04 13.08
C HIS A 171 -5.77 -1.96 13.03
N GLY A 172 -5.29 -1.61 11.82
CA GLY A 172 -4.33 -0.53 11.62
C GLY A 172 -4.90 0.83 12.04
N MET A 173 -6.13 1.14 11.61
CA MET A 173 -6.82 2.38 12.00
C MET A 173 -7.09 2.46 13.51
N GLU A 174 -7.48 1.35 14.15
CA GLU A 174 -7.65 1.26 15.60
C GLU A 174 -6.33 1.44 16.35
N ALA A 175 -5.25 0.82 15.88
CA ALA A 175 -3.91 1.00 16.41
C ALA A 175 -3.48 2.47 16.30
N TYR A 176 -3.79 3.12 15.17
CA TYR A 176 -3.53 4.54 14.97
C TYR A 176 -4.29 5.40 15.99
N GLN A 177 -5.56 5.12 16.27
CA GLN A 177 -6.31 5.82 17.33
C GLN A 177 -5.62 5.68 18.70
N LYS A 178 -5.15 4.47 19.03
CA LYS A 178 -4.50 4.19 20.32
C LYS A 178 -3.14 4.87 20.45
N SER A 179 -2.40 5.02 19.35
CA SER A 179 -1.08 5.68 19.34
C SER A 179 -1.18 7.15 19.74
N LYS A 180 -2.24 7.85 19.34
CA LYS A 180 -2.46 9.29 19.56
C LYS A 180 -3.13 9.64 20.91
N LYS A 181 -3.40 8.64 21.77
CA LYS A 181 -3.97 8.83 23.11
C LYS A 181 -2.90 8.95 24.20
N LYS A 182 -1.62 8.82 23.84
CA LYS A 182 -0.47 8.99 24.73
C LYS A 182 0.07 10.40 24.60
#